data_AF-A0A2M4C5E7-F1
#
_entry.id   AF-A0A2M4C5E7-F1
#
_cell.length_a   1.000
_cell.length_b   1.000
_cell.length_c   1.000
_cell.angle_alpha   90.00
_cell.angle_beta   90.00
_cell.angle_gamma   90.00
#
_symmetry.space_group_name_H-M   'P 1'
#
loop_
_entity.id
_entity.type
_entity.pdbx_description
1 polymer ?
#
loop_
_entity_poly.entity_id
_entity_poly.type
_entity_poly.pdbx_seq_one_letter_code
_entity_poly.pdbx_strand_id
1 'polypeptide(L)' 'MTGELVQCPFDPSHSVKRIRFPIHITKCRQNHPHVDLIPCPYNAMHWIPQRQLPDHVAKCPDNFELAASCS' A
#
# COMPACT_ATOMS: atom_id res chain seq x y z
N MET A 1 -1.45 23.11 -7.66
CA MET A 1 -1.31 21.65 -7.73
C MET A 1 -0.67 21.14 -6.44
N THR A 2 -1.46 21.03 -5.38
CA THR A 2 -1.00 20.50 -4.08
C THR A 2 -0.88 18.99 -4.19
N GLY A 3 0.35 18.49 -4.33
CA GLY A 3 0.59 17.05 -4.37
C GLY A 3 0.20 16.41 -3.05
N GLU A 4 -0.80 15.54 -3.09
CA GLU A 4 -1.28 14.76 -1.94
C GLU A 4 -0.10 14.05 -1.25
N LEU A 5 -0.04 14.17 0.08
CA LEU A 5 0.91 13.44 0.91
C LEU A 5 0.23 12.16 1.41
N VAL A 6 0.97 11.07 1.40
CA VAL A 6 0.58 9.79 1.98
C VAL A 6 1.56 9.45 3.10
N GLN A 7 1.04 8.89 4.19
CA GLN A 7 1.87 8.42 5.29
C GLN A 7 2.56 7.11 4.90
N CYS A 8 3.82 6.93 5.29
CA CYS A 8 4.53 5.69 5.04
C CYS A 8 4.03 4.58 6.00
N PRO A 9 3.74 3.38 5.48
CA PRO A 9 3.28 2.28 6.32
C PRO A 9 4.41 1.59 7.11
N PHE A 10 5.69 1.81 6.74
CA PHE A 10 6.84 1.27 7.47
C PHE A 10 7.34 2.19 8.60
N ASP A 11 7.06 3.49 8.50
CA ASP A 11 7.46 4.49 9.49
C ASP A 11 6.43 5.63 9.53
N PRO A 12 5.63 5.73 10.61
CA PRO A 12 4.62 6.77 10.78
C PRO A 12 5.17 8.20 10.74
N SER A 13 6.48 8.39 10.97
CA SER A 13 7.15 9.69 10.93
C SER A 13 7.33 10.21 9.51
N HIS A 14 7.23 9.34 8.50
CA HIS A 14 7.37 9.71 7.10
C HIS A 14 6.01 10.08 6.48
N SER A 15 5.96 11.27 5.90
CA SER A 15 4.91 11.70 4.98
C SER A 15 5.53 12.04 3.64
N VAL A 16 5.11 11.37 2.57
CA VAL A 16 5.71 11.49 1.24
C VAL A 16 4.67 11.85 0.20
N LYS A 17 5.08 12.63 -0.82
CA LYS A 17 4.18 12.91 -1.95
C LYS A 17 3.78 11.60 -2.61
N ARG A 18 2.49 11.44 -2.93
CA ARG A 18 1.94 10.26 -3.62
C ARG A 18 2.80 9.84 -4.82
N ILE A 19 3.23 10.80 -5.64
CA ILE A 19 4.10 10.56 -6.80
C ILE A 19 5.50 10.00 -6.45
N ARG A 20 6.01 10.27 -5.25
CA ARG A 20 7.29 9.76 -4.76
C ARG A 20 7.15 8.51 -3.88
N PHE A 21 5.94 8.08 -3.57
CA PHE A 21 5.72 6.90 -2.73
C PHE A 21 6.39 5.63 -3.28
N PRO A 22 6.29 5.30 -4.59
CA PRO A 22 6.91 4.07 -5.12
C PRO A 22 8.44 4.06 -4.97
N ILE A 23 9.11 5.19 -5.20
CA ILE A 23 10.57 5.27 -5.05
C ILE A 23 10.99 5.29 -3.58
N HIS A 24 10.15 5.86 -2.70
CA HIS A 24 10.40 5.90 -1.26
C HIS A 24 10.31 4.49 -0.65
N ILE A 25 9.26 3.74 -0.98
CA ILE A 25 8.93 2.49 -0.30
C ILE A 25 9.98 1.39 -0.56
N THR A 26 10.56 1.35 -1.76
CA THR A 26 11.62 0.39 -2.11
C THR A 26 12.82 0.51 -1.17
N LYS A 27 13.19 1.75 -0.79
CA LYS A 27 14.28 2.00 0.16
C LYS A 27 13.82 1.85 1.61
N CYS A 28 12.65 2.37 1.94
CA CYS A 28 12.13 2.34 3.31
C CYS A 28 11.93 0.90 3.80
N ARG A 29 11.39 0.01 2.95
CA ARG A 29 11.25 -1.42 3.29
C ARG A 29 12.60 -2.09 3.64
N GLN A 30 13.69 -1.73 2.95
CA GLN A 30 15.02 -2.29 3.24
C GLN A 30 15.55 -1.84 4.61
N ASN A 31 15.21 -0.62 5.03
CA ASN A 31 15.61 -0.07 6.32
C ASN A 31 14.75 -0.57 7.50
N HIS A 32 13.56 -1.10 7.22
CA HIS A 32 12.61 -1.60 8.23
C HIS A 32 12.31 -3.10 8.03
N PRO A 33 13.32 -3.99 8.09
CA PRO A 33 13.13 -5.43 7.84
C PRO A 33 12.27 -6.14 8.89
N HIS A 34 12.05 -5.51 10.05
CA HIS A 34 11.20 -6.03 11.12
C HIS A 34 9.70 -5.77 10.88
N VAL A 35 9.35 -4.95 9.89
CA VAL A 35 7.96 -4.63 9.56
C VAL A 35 7.49 -5.58 8.46
N ASP A 36 6.58 -6.48 8.84
CA ASP A 36 6.05 -7.53 7.96
C ASP A 36 4.84 -7.04 7.16
N LEU A 37 5.11 -6.18 6.19
CA LEU A 37 4.13 -5.67 5.24
C LEU A 37 4.46 -6.14 3.81
N ILE A 38 3.41 -6.51 3.08
CA ILE A 38 3.51 -6.93 1.68
C ILE A 38 2.62 -6.05 0.79
N PRO A 39 3.01 -5.83 -0.48
CA PRO A 39 2.20 -5.05 -1.40
C PRO A 39 0.93 -5.82 -1.75
N CYS A 40 -0.19 -5.10 -1.89
CA CYS A 40 -1.41 -5.66 -2.45
C CYS A 40 -1.17 -6.07 -3.93
N PRO A 41 -1.73 -7.22 -4.36
CA PRO A 41 -1.62 -7.67 -5.76
C PRO A 41 -2.33 -6.74 -6.75
N TYR A 42 -3.32 -5.96 -6.31
CA TYR A 42 -4.12 -5.08 -7.16
C TYR A 42 -3.62 -3.62 -7.18
N ASN A 43 -2.98 -3.17 -6.09
CA ASN A 43 -2.50 -1.80 -5.96
C ASN A 43 -1.19 -1.75 -5.17
N ALA A 44 -0.09 -1.42 -5.85
CA ALA A 44 1.25 -1.32 -5.23
C ALA A 44 1.38 -0.18 -4.19
N MET A 45 0.37 0.68 -4.05
CA MET A 45 0.30 1.65 -2.96
C MET A 45 -0.22 1.05 -1.65
N HIS A 46 -0.93 -0.07 -1.69
CA HIS A 46 -1.44 -0.75 -0.49
C HIS A 46 -0.36 -1.66 0.08
N TRP A 47 -0.02 -1.43 1.34
CA TRP A 47 0.92 -2.26 2.10
C TRP A 47 0.19 -2.84 3.30
N ILE A 48 0.03 -4.16 3.29
CA ILE A 48 -0.86 -4.87 4.20
C ILE A 48 -0.02 -5.84 5.04
N PRO A 49 -0.31 -5.98 6.35
CA PRO A 49 0.30 -7.03 7.15
C PRO A 49 0.09 -8.39 6.49
N GLN A 50 1.13 -9.20 6.37
CA GLN A 50 1.05 -10.48 5.64
C GLN A 50 -0.14 -11.35 6.12
N ARG A 51 -0.40 -11.35 7.43
CA ARG A 51 -1.52 -12.08 8.05
C ARG A 51 -2.90 -11.58 7.64
N GLN A 52 -3.03 -10.31 7.26
CA GLN A 52 -4.29 -9.67 6.87
C GLN A 52 -4.50 -9.62 5.35
N LEU A 53 -3.52 -10.06 4.56
CA LEU A 53 -3.63 -10.05 3.10
C LEU A 53 -4.86 -10.82 2.58
N PRO A 54 -5.21 -12.03 3.09
CA PRO A 54 -6.38 -12.76 2.59
C PRO A 54 -7.68 -11.97 2.76
N ASP A 55 -7.88 -11.39 3.95
CA ASP A 55 -9.06 -10.57 4.26
C ASP A 55 -9.09 -9.28 3.42
N HIS A 56 -7.93 -8.68 3.20
CA HIS A 56 -7.79 -7.50 2.34
C HIS A 56 -8.16 -7.82 0.90
N VAL A 57 -7.59 -8.87 0.31
CA VAL A 57 -7.82 -9.26 -1.09
C VAL A 57 -9.30 -9.54 -1.36
N ALA A 58 -10.00 -10.18 -0.41
CA ALA A 58 -11.44 -10.45 -0.51
C ALA A 58 -12.32 -9.20 -0.56
N LYS A 59 -11.81 -8.04 -0.09
CA LYS A 59 -12.57 -6.78 0.05
C LYS A 59 -11.86 -5.60 -0.61
N CYS A 60 -10.83 -5.87 -1.41
CA CYS A 60 -9.96 -4.82 -1.92
C CYS A 60 -10.75 -3.96 -2.93
N PRO A 61 -10.82 -2.63 -2.75
CA PRO A 61 -11.57 -1.76 -3.66
C PRO A 61 -10.95 -1.70 -5.06
N ASP A 62 -9.64 -1.96 -5.17
CA ASP A 62 -8.91 -2.01 -6.45
C ASP A 62 -8.99 -3.39 -7.12
N ASN A 63 -9.69 -4.36 -6.52
CA ASN A 63 -9.97 -5.63 -7.18
C ASN A 63 -11.05 -5.42 -8.23
N PHE A 64 -10.64 -5.18 -9.48
CA PHE A 64 -11.55 -4.88 -10.59
C PHE A 64 -12.58 -6.00 -10.88
N GLU A 65 -12.27 -7.26 -10.57
CA GLU A 65 -13.21 -8.38 -10.70
C GLU A 65 -14.35 -8.29 -9.67
N LEU A 66 -14.08 -7.78 -8.46
CA LEU A 66 -15.08 -7.52 -7.43
C LEU A 66 -15.85 -6.22 -7.71
N ALA A 67 -15.21 -5.23 -8.31
CA ALA A 67 -15.87 -3.97 -8.69
C ALA A 67 -16.85 -4.14 -9.85
N ALA A 68 -16.64 -5.12 -10.73
CA ALA A 68 -17.47 -5.40 -11.90
C ALA A 68 -18.76 -6.20 -11.60
N SER A 69 -18.96 -6.68 -10.36
CA SER A 69 -20.12 -7.52 -10.00
C SER A 69 -21.39 -6.73 -9.61
N CYS A 70 -21.32 -5.39 -9.63
CA CYS A 70 -22.49 -4.52 -9.51
C CYS A 70 -22.78 -3.90 -10.90
N SER A 71 -23.53 -4.62 -11.74
CA SER A 71 -24.17 -4.10 -12.97
C SER A 71 -25.61 -4.61 -13.03
#